data_AF-A0A958H4R9-F1
#
_entry.id   AF-A0A958H4R9-F1
#
_cell.length_a   1.000
_cell.length_b   1.000
_cell.length_c   1.000
_cell.angle_alpha   90.00
_cell.angle_beta   90.00
_cell.angle_gamma   90.00
#
_symmetry.space_group_name_H-M   'P 1'
#
loop_
_entity.id
_entity.type
_entity.pdbx_description
1 polymer ?
#
loop_
_entity_poly.entity_id
_entity_poly.type
_entity_poly.pdbx_seq_one_letter_code
_entity_poly.pdbx_strand_id
1 'polypeptide(L)'
;TGDGNTAVSNTNAAAPDAEPAETETEPDAEEMDEPLIVLIDNDEGPITPANFNTFIGFWMVGWVYDSLYARAPDLSPVPALATDATVSADGLTWTVTLREDVTWHDGEPFTAEDVVFSYNFLKEAGRAPNLAAVEAVTADGDYSVVITLAAPSPFFINEGLAGYYILPEHIWRDQAPVSGELSQFQGMVGTGAYRLAEIVPGE
;
A
#
# COMPACT_ATOMS: atom_id res chain seq x y z
N THR A 1 -72.52 -28.59 17.50
CA THR A 1 -71.39 -28.47 18.43
C THR A 1 -70.29 -27.74 17.69
N GLY A 2 -70.02 -26.45 17.84
CA GLY A 2 -70.33 -25.38 18.80
C GLY A 2 -69.31 -24.29 18.43
N ASP A 3 -69.76 -23.15 17.92
CA ASP A 3 -69.77 -21.84 18.58
C ASP A 3 -68.38 -21.25 18.90
N GLY A 4 -68.19 -19.97 18.54
CA GLY A 4 -67.48 -19.05 19.43
C GLY A 4 -66.23 -18.35 18.90
N ASN A 5 -66.45 -17.15 18.35
CA ASN A 5 -65.52 -16.02 18.34
C ASN A 5 -65.00 -15.69 19.76
N THR A 6 -63.71 -15.34 19.93
CA THR A 6 -63.18 -14.08 20.54
C THR A 6 -61.76 -14.20 21.10
N ALA A 7 -61.06 -13.07 20.99
CA ALA A 7 -59.68 -12.75 21.36
C ALA A 7 -59.23 -13.17 22.76
N VAL A 8 -57.93 -13.43 22.93
CA VAL A 8 -57.18 -12.91 24.09
C VAL A 8 -55.72 -12.62 23.72
N SER A 9 -55.32 -11.40 24.09
CA SER A 9 -54.02 -10.98 24.64
C SER A 9 -52.75 -11.10 23.81
N ASN A 10 -52.40 -9.95 23.25
CA ASN A 10 -51.04 -9.41 23.24
C ASN A 10 -50.45 -9.46 24.67
N THR A 11 -49.61 -10.45 24.94
CA THR A 11 -48.72 -10.44 26.12
C THR A 11 -47.32 -10.11 25.64
N ASN A 12 -46.94 -8.87 25.92
CA ASN A 12 -45.58 -8.38 26.02
C ASN A 12 -44.73 -9.37 26.84
N ALA A 13 -44.02 -10.26 26.15
CA ALA A 13 -42.95 -11.05 26.75
C ALA A 13 -41.68 -10.21 26.61
N ALA A 14 -41.23 -9.68 27.74
CA ALA A 14 -39.96 -8.97 27.86
C ALA A 14 -38.84 -9.80 27.23
N ALA A 15 -38.03 -9.14 26.39
CA ALA A 15 -36.76 -9.66 25.93
C ALA A 15 -35.87 -10.00 27.15
N PRO A 16 -35.05 -11.06 27.09
CA PRO A 16 -34.08 -11.32 28.15
C PRO A 16 -33.12 -10.14 28.22
N ASP A 17 -32.79 -9.71 29.44
CA ASP A 17 -31.77 -8.71 29.74
C ASP A 17 -30.51 -9.01 28.92
N ALA A 18 -30.21 -8.11 27.98
CA ALA A 18 -28.92 -8.08 27.33
C ALA A 18 -27.91 -7.54 28.35
N GLU A 19 -26.97 -8.40 28.74
CA GLU A 19 -25.76 -8.01 29.44
C GLU A 19 -25.11 -6.84 28.68
N PRO A 20 -24.74 -5.73 29.33
CA PRO A 20 -24.16 -4.60 28.62
C PRO A 20 -22.86 -5.07 27.97
N ALA A 21 -22.75 -4.88 26.65
CA ALA A 21 -21.52 -5.09 25.92
C ALA A 21 -20.41 -4.27 26.58
N GLU A 22 -19.39 -4.96 27.11
CA GLU A 22 -18.17 -4.33 27.56
C GLU A 22 -17.60 -3.55 26.39
N THR A 23 -17.52 -2.25 26.55
CA THR A 23 -16.83 -1.38 25.61
C THR A 23 -15.35 -1.70 25.81
N GLU A 24 -14.78 -2.56 24.96
CA GLU A 24 -13.32 -2.67 24.86
C GLU A 24 -12.83 -1.30 24.37
N THR A 25 -12.39 -0.50 25.33
CA THR A 25 -11.59 0.69 25.07
C THR A 25 -10.36 0.24 24.31
N GLU A 26 -10.20 0.70 23.07
CA GLU A 26 -8.90 0.63 22.41
C GLU A 26 -7.85 1.20 23.38
N PRO A 27 -6.70 0.53 23.55
CA PRO A 27 -5.68 1.04 24.44
C PRO A 27 -5.29 2.43 23.95
N ASP A 28 -5.38 3.40 24.86
CA ASP A 28 -4.85 4.74 24.67
C ASP A 28 -3.39 4.56 24.20
N ALA A 29 -3.04 5.18 23.08
CA ALA A 29 -1.67 5.12 22.57
C ALA A 29 -0.78 5.88 23.57
N GLU A 30 -0.26 5.17 24.58
CA GLU A 30 0.77 5.67 25.46
C GLU A 30 1.91 6.19 24.56
N GLU A 31 2.29 7.46 24.74
CA GLU A 31 3.50 8.00 24.13
C GLU A 31 4.65 7.06 24.49
N MET A 32 5.18 6.36 23.48
CA MET A 32 6.37 5.54 23.64
C MET A 32 7.56 6.48 23.85
N ASP A 33 7.81 6.88 25.10
CA ASP A 33 8.92 7.76 25.50
C ASP A 33 10.30 7.14 25.21
N GLU A 34 10.38 5.82 24.99
CA GLU A 34 11.62 5.13 24.63
C GLU A 34 11.63 4.68 23.15
N PRO A 35 12.71 4.95 22.40
CA PRO A 35 12.81 4.53 21.01
C PRO A 35 12.85 2.99 20.91
N LEU A 36 12.11 2.43 19.95
CA LEU A 36 12.30 1.04 19.55
C LEU A 36 13.65 0.90 18.85
N ILE A 37 14.59 0.20 19.49
CA ILE A 37 15.90 -0.10 18.89
C ILE A 37 15.83 -1.48 18.24
N VAL A 38 15.92 -1.52 16.91
CA VAL A 38 16.06 -2.74 16.13
C VAL A 38 17.52 -2.89 15.72
N LEU A 39 18.17 -3.97 16.17
CA LEU A 39 19.56 -4.25 15.80
C LEU A 39 19.64 -4.87 14.40
N ILE A 40 20.46 -4.26 13.54
CA ILE A 40 20.76 -4.72 12.19
C ILE A 40 22.23 -5.11 12.16
N ASP A 41 22.56 -6.27 11.57
CA ASP A 41 23.89 -6.87 11.67
C ASP A 41 24.87 -6.43 10.56
N ASN A 42 24.40 -5.69 9.55
CA ASN A 42 25.21 -5.18 8.43
C ASN A 42 24.73 -3.80 7.97
N ASP A 43 25.66 -2.96 7.51
CA ASP A 43 25.33 -1.68 6.85
C ASP A 43 24.81 -1.96 5.43
N GLU A 44 23.59 -1.50 5.16
CA GLU A 44 22.89 -1.68 3.89
C GLU A 44 23.23 -0.57 2.87
N GLY A 45 23.99 0.46 3.29
CA GLY A 45 24.26 1.65 2.50
C GLY A 45 23.00 2.49 2.24
N PRO A 46 23.01 3.36 1.22
CA PRO A 46 21.82 4.08 0.78
C PRO A 46 20.73 3.11 0.32
N ILE A 47 19.62 3.04 1.05
CA ILE A 47 18.49 2.17 0.71
C ILE A 47 17.37 2.98 0.07
N THR A 48 16.94 2.58 -1.12
CA THR A 48 15.79 3.12 -1.83
C THR A 48 15.02 1.99 -2.49
N PRO A 49 13.74 2.19 -2.86
CA PRO A 49 12.99 1.17 -3.60
C PRO A 49 13.68 0.63 -4.86
N ALA A 50 14.59 1.39 -5.48
CA ALA A 50 15.27 1.00 -6.71
C ALA A 50 16.60 0.24 -6.50
N ASN A 51 17.15 0.20 -5.28
CA ASN A 51 18.49 -0.35 -5.04
C ASN A 51 18.57 -1.42 -3.92
N PHE A 52 17.56 -1.56 -3.06
CA PHE A 52 17.58 -2.59 -2.02
C PHE A 52 17.65 -4.00 -2.63
N ASN A 53 18.42 -4.90 -2.02
CA ASN A 53 18.55 -6.29 -2.46
C ASN A 53 18.61 -7.30 -1.30
N THR A 54 18.39 -6.84 -0.08
CA THR A 54 18.36 -7.63 1.15
C THR A 54 16.95 -7.69 1.72
N PHE A 55 16.72 -8.67 2.60
CA PHE A 55 15.46 -8.73 3.33
C PHE A 55 15.33 -7.53 4.28
N ILE A 56 16.40 -7.11 4.95
CA ILE A 56 16.34 -5.98 5.88
C ILE A 56 16.05 -4.68 5.13
N GLY A 57 16.71 -4.43 4.00
CA GLY A 57 16.42 -3.28 3.15
C GLY A 57 14.97 -3.25 2.66
N PHE A 58 14.38 -4.40 2.33
CA PHE A 58 12.95 -4.48 1.99
C PHE A 58 12.04 -3.99 3.14
N TRP A 59 12.36 -4.32 4.39
CA TRP A 59 11.59 -3.88 5.56
C TRP A 59 11.78 -2.39 5.84
N MET A 60 13.03 -1.91 5.80
CA MET A 60 13.33 -0.49 6.04
C MET A 60 12.68 0.41 4.99
N VAL A 61 12.71 0.01 3.72
CA VAL A 61 11.99 0.73 2.66
C VAL A 61 10.49 0.70 2.90
N GLY A 62 9.93 -0.43 3.33
CA GLY A 62 8.50 -0.58 3.64
C GLY A 62 8.01 0.23 4.84
N TRP A 63 8.90 0.78 5.66
CA TRP A 63 8.51 1.76 6.69
C TRP A 63 8.32 3.17 6.11
N VAL A 64 9.03 3.47 5.03
CA VAL A 64 9.06 4.81 4.42
C VAL A 64 8.11 4.89 3.23
N TYR A 65 7.94 3.81 2.47
CA TYR A 65 7.18 3.79 1.23
C TYR A 65 6.02 2.79 1.28
N ASP A 66 4.93 3.14 0.59
CA ASP A 66 3.80 2.24 0.38
C ASP A 66 3.68 1.79 -1.08
N SER A 67 3.01 0.67 -1.27
CA SER A 67 2.55 0.15 -2.56
C SER A 67 1.04 0.43 -2.74
N LEU A 68 0.48 0.14 -3.92
CA LEU A 68 -0.96 0.34 -4.18
C LEU A 68 -1.82 -0.55 -3.28
N TYR A 69 -1.40 -1.81 -3.14
CA TYR A 69 -1.95 -2.76 -2.18
C TYR A 69 -0.84 -3.22 -1.23
N ALA A 70 -1.18 -3.66 -0.04
CA ALA A 70 -0.28 -4.37 0.86
C ALA A 70 -0.68 -5.84 0.98
N ARG A 71 0.12 -6.64 1.70
CA ARG A 71 -0.20 -8.03 2.02
C ARG A 71 -0.45 -8.15 3.51
N ALA A 72 -1.61 -8.70 3.88
CA ALA A 72 -1.92 -9.06 5.25
C ALA A 72 -1.06 -10.26 5.71
N PRO A 73 -1.05 -10.62 7.01
CA PRO A 73 -0.27 -11.75 7.51
C PRO A 73 -0.60 -13.10 6.85
N ASP A 74 -1.83 -13.27 6.36
CA ASP A 74 -2.27 -14.44 5.60
C ASP A 74 -1.96 -14.36 4.09
N LEU A 75 -1.20 -13.32 3.68
CA LEU A 75 -0.83 -12.98 2.32
C LEU A 75 -2.00 -12.52 1.43
N SER A 76 -3.18 -12.26 2.00
CA SER A 76 -4.26 -11.65 1.25
C SER A 76 -3.93 -10.20 0.88
N PRO A 77 -4.28 -9.75 -0.34
CA PRO A 77 -4.09 -8.37 -0.74
C PRO A 77 -5.08 -7.48 0.01
N VAL A 78 -4.59 -6.39 0.59
CA VAL A 78 -5.40 -5.37 1.27
C VAL A 78 -5.10 -3.98 0.69
N PRO A 79 -6.09 -3.08 0.59
CA PRO A 79 -5.87 -1.72 0.08
C PRO A 79 -4.80 -0.97 0.87
N ALA A 80 -3.92 -0.25 0.17
CA ALA A 80 -2.90 0.64 0.75
C ALA A 80 -3.03 2.04 0.13
N LEU A 81 -2.18 2.43 -0.83
CA LEU A 81 -2.35 3.70 -1.58
C LEU A 81 -3.57 3.70 -2.50
N ALA A 82 -4.02 2.51 -2.91
CA ALA A 82 -5.30 2.34 -3.59
C ALA A 82 -6.45 2.13 -2.60
N THR A 83 -7.65 2.56 -2.98
CA THR A 83 -8.90 2.28 -2.27
C THR A 83 -9.67 1.12 -2.89
N ASP A 84 -9.54 0.94 -4.21
CA ASP A 84 -10.20 -0.14 -4.96
C ASP A 84 -9.41 -0.50 -6.22
N ALA A 85 -9.62 -1.72 -6.73
CA ALA A 85 -9.13 -2.14 -8.04
C ALA A 85 -10.14 -3.06 -8.72
N THR A 86 -10.56 -2.69 -9.92
CA THR A 86 -11.44 -3.50 -10.76
C THR A 86 -10.67 -4.07 -11.95
N VAL A 87 -11.10 -5.23 -12.44
CA VAL A 87 -10.53 -5.88 -13.62
C VAL A 87 -11.61 -6.10 -14.67
N SER A 88 -11.28 -5.85 -15.93
CA SER A 88 -12.15 -6.11 -17.07
C SER A 88 -12.48 -7.59 -17.23
N ALA A 89 -13.57 -7.91 -17.93
CA ALA A 89 -14.03 -9.28 -18.10
C ALA A 89 -13.03 -10.21 -18.83
N ASP A 90 -12.15 -9.64 -19.66
CA ASP A 90 -11.06 -10.36 -20.33
C ASP A 90 -9.80 -10.49 -19.47
N GLY A 91 -9.74 -9.85 -18.31
CA GLY A 91 -8.61 -9.91 -17.38
C GLY A 91 -7.41 -9.04 -17.78
N LEU A 92 -7.56 -8.18 -18.80
CA LEU A 92 -6.44 -7.43 -19.38
C LEU A 92 -6.32 -6.00 -18.84
N THR A 93 -7.43 -5.36 -18.46
CA THR A 93 -7.44 -3.98 -18.01
C THR A 93 -7.78 -3.91 -16.54
N TRP A 94 -6.88 -3.33 -15.75
CA TRP A 94 -7.10 -3.01 -14.35
C TRP A 94 -7.33 -1.51 -14.21
N THR A 95 -8.39 -1.12 -13.51
CA THR A 95 -8.65 0.26 -13.11
C THR A 95 -8.49 0.36 -11.61
N VAL A 96 -7.50 1.13 -11.16
CA VAL A 96 -7.14 1.29 -9.76
C VAL A 96 -7.54 2.69 -9.30
N THR A 97 -8.35 2.77 -8.26
CA THR A 97 -8.74 4.04 -7.62
C THR A 97 -7.79 4.32 -6.48
N LEU A 98 -7.23 5.53 -6.44
CA LEU A 98 -6.24 5.96 -5.45
C LEU A 98 -6.90 6.68 -4.28
N ARG A 99 -6.16 6.78 -3.18
CA ARG A 99 -6.50 7.69 -2.08
C ARG A 99 -6.25 9.14 -2.48
N GLU A 100 -7.13 10.04 -2.05
CA GLU A 100 -7.03 11.49 -2.29
C GLU A 100 -6.43 12.24 -1.10
N ASP A 101 -6.28 11.58 0.04
CA ASP A 101 -5.86 12.15 1.33
C ASP A 101 -4.38 11.87 1.67
N VAL A 102 -3.59 11.42 0.69
CA VAL A 102 -2.20 11.05 0.89
C VAL A 102 -1.27 12.16 0.41
N THR A 103 -0.28 12.48 1.24
CA THR A 103 0.83 13.36 0.90
C THR A 103 2.15 12.61 1.10
N TRP A 104 3.12 12.91 0.23
CA TRP A 104 4.51 12.57 0.45
C TRP A 104 5.04 13.24 1.74
N HIS A 105 6.13 12.72 2.30
CA HIS A 105 6.72 13.24 3.53
C HIS A 105 7.17 14.71 3.45
N ASP A 106 7.43 15.22 2.24
CA ASP A 106 7.77 16.61 1.95
C ASP A 106 6.54 17.52 1.73
N GLY A 107 5.34 16.94 1.75
CA GLY A 107 4.06 17.65 1.65
C GLY A 107 3.47 17.75 0.24
N GLU A 108 4.15 17.23 -0.79
CA GLU A 108 3.56 17.15 -2.13
C GLU A 108 2.42 16.11 -2.14
N PRO A 109 1.28 16.35 -2.81
CA PRO A 109 0.21 15.36 -2.89
C PRO A 109 0.65 14.12 -3.68
N PHE A 110 0.21 12.95 -3.25
CA PHE A 110 0.36 11.71 -4.01
C PHE A 110 -0.70 11.65 -5.12
N THR A 111 -0.30 11.33 -6.36
CA THR A 111 -1.21 11.28 -7.52
C THR A 111 -0.98 10.07 -8.42
N ALA A 112 -1.86 9.88 -9.40
CA ALA A 112 -1.77 8.87 -10.44
C ALA A 112 -0.49 8.98 -11.28
N GLU A 113 0.05 10.19 -11.45
CA GLU A 113 1.30 10.40 -12.21
C GLU A 113 2.49 9.76 -11.50
N ASP A 114 2.55 9.79 -10.15
CA ASP A 114 3.58 9.08 -9.38
C ASP A 114 3.54 7.57 -9.66
N VAL A 115 2.35 6.99 -9.80
CA VAL A 115 2.17 5.56 -10.10
C VAL A 115 2.65 5.24 -11.51
N VAL A 116 2.23 6.03 -12.49
CA VAL A 116 2.66 5.91 -13.89
C VAL A 116 4.17 6.01 -14.00
N PHE A 117 4.75 7.02 -13.37
CA PHE A 117 6.19 7.23 -13.32
C PHE A 117 6.89 6.01 -12.72
N SER A 118 6.46 5.56 -11.54
CA SER A 118 7.09 4.46 -10.81
C SER A 118 7.13 3.16 -11.60
N TYR A 119 6.02 2.79 -12.21
CA TYR A 119 5.93 1.54 -12.97
C TYR A 119 6.85 1.58 -14.19
N ASN A 120 6.91 2.71 -14.89
CA ASN A 120 7.81 2.87 -16.03
C ASN A 120 9.28 2.90 -15.60
N PHE A 121 9.61 3.66 -14.55
CA PHE A 121 10.95 3.77 -14.01
C PHE A 121 11.50 2.41 -13.55
N LEU A 122 10.74 1.66 -12.76
CA LEU A 122 11.17 0.35 -12.25
C LEU A 122 11.30 -0.71 -13.35
N LYS A 123 10.46 -0.64 -14.38
CA LYS A 123 10.60 -1.49 -15.58
C LYS A 123 11.88 -1.16 -16.34
N GLU A 124 12.15 0.12 -16.58
CA GLU A 124 13.37 0.56 -17.28
C GLU A 124 14.64 0.21 -16.48
N ALA A 125 14.60 0.35 -15.16
CA ALA A 125 15.68 -0.05 -14.25
C ALA A 125 15.91 -1.57 -14.17
N GLY A 126 15.03 -2.40 -14.77
CA GLY A 126 15.09 -3.86 -14.66
C GLY A 126 14.84 -4.38 -13.25
N ARG A 127 14.14 -3.60 -12.41
CA ARG A 127 13.84 -3.91 -11.00
C ARG A 127 12.44 -4.47 -10.79
N ALA A 128 11.60 -4.45 -11.82
CA ALA A 128 10.22 -4.91 -11.74
C ALA A 128 9.89 -6.06 -12.71
N PRO A 129 10.44 -7.27 -12.50
CA PRO A 129 10.19 -8.41 -13.38
C PRO A 129 8.70 -8.79 -13.46
N ASN A 130 7.93 -8.62 -12.38
CA ASN A 130 6.49 -8.92 -12.39
C ASN A 130 5.65 -7.84 -13.11
N LEU A 131 6.24 -6.69 -13.45
CA LEU A 131 5.61 -5.69 -14.32
C LEU A 131 5.91 -5.92 -15.80
N ALA A 132 6.65 -6.99 -16.17
CA ALA A 132 6.91 -7.32 -17.57
C ALA A 132 5.64 -7.59 -18.37
N ALA A 133 4.58 -8.08 -17.72
CA ALA A 133 3.27 -8.27 -18.34
C ALA A 133 2.49 -6.97 -18.56
N VAL A 134 2.90 -5.85 -17.97
CA VAL A 134 2.24 -4.56 -18.13
C VAL A 134 2.66 -3.93 -19.46
N GLU A 135 1.71 -3.77 -20.38
CA GLU A 135 1.93 -3.09 -21.67
C GLU A 135 1.85 -1.58 -21.52
N ALA A 136 0.88 -1.08 -20.76
CA ALA A 136 0.65 0.34 -20.57
C ALA A 136 0.17 0.63 -19.15
N VAL A 137 0.57 1.79 -18.64
CA VAL A 137 0.07 2.40 -17.40
C VAL A 137 -0.23 3.86 -17.73
N THR A 138 -1.45 4.30 -17.49
CA THR A 138 -1.90 5.66 -17.79
C THR A 138 -2.71 6.22 -16.64
N ALA A 139 -2.51 7.50 -16.32
CA ALA A 139 -3.40 8.23 -15.43
C ALA A 139 -4.73 8.53 -16.16
N ASP A 140 -5.84 8.40 -15.44
CA ASP A 140 -7.18 8.82 -15.85
C ASP A 140 -7.69 9.86 -14.86
N GLY A 141 -7.03 11.02 -14.86
CA GLY A 141 -7.14 12.03 -13.80
C GLY A 141 -6.24 11.73 -12.61
N ASP A 142 -6.35 12.56 -11.57
CA ASP A 142 -5.34 12.62 -10.51
C ASP A 142 -5.34 11.39 -9.58
N TYR A 143 -6.45 10.65 -9.49
CA TYR A 143 -6.64 9.57 -8.52
C TYR A 143 -7.18 8.27 -9.14
N SER A 144 -6.94 8.07 -10.44
CA SER A 144 -7.29 6.84 -11.14
C SER A 144 -6.17 6.42 -12.08
N VAL A 145 -5.80 5.15 -12.05
CA VAL A 145 -4.76 4.57 -12.89
C VAL A 145 -5.35 3.41 -13.67
N VAL A 146 -5.13 3.42 -14.98
CA VAL A 146 -5.50 2.32 -15.87
C VAL A 146 -4.23 1.56 -16.27
N ILE A 147 -4.22 0.26 -16.01
CA ILE A 147 -3.11 -0.64 -16.30
C ILE A 147 -3.60 -1.68 -17.30
N THR A 148 -2.90 -1.80 -18.43
CA THR A 148 -3.19 -2.81 -19.45
C THR A 148 -2.10 -3.89 -19.43
N LEU A 149 -2.53 -5.15 -19.38
CA LEU A 149 -1.67 -6.33 -19.39
C LEU A 149 -1.62 -6.97 -20.79
N ALA A 150 -0.48 -7.55 -21.14
CA ALA A 150 -0.28 -8.33 -22.37
C ALA A 150 -1.03 -9.68 -22.35
N ALA A 151 -1.27 -10.20 -21.14
CA ALA A 151 -2.00 -11.43 -20.91
C ALA A 151 -2.69 -11.37 -19.54
N PRO A 152 -3.84 -12.05 -19.37
CA PRO A 152 -4.54 -12.07 -18.09
C PRO A 152 -3.65 -12.71 -17.01
N SER A 153 -3.58 -12.08 -15.84
CA SER A 153 -2.82 -12.60 -14.70
C SER A 153 -3.65 -12.56 -13.42
N PRO A 154 -4.03 -13.72 -12.84
CA PRO A 154 -4.76 -13.75 -11.58
C PRO A 154 -3.90 -13.31 -10.38
N PHE A 155 -2.57 -13.31 -10.54
CA PHE A 155 -1.63 -12.91 -9.48
C PHE A 155 -1.29 -11.42 -9.52
N PHE A 156 -1.79 -10.66 -10.50
CA PHE A 156 -1.38 -9.27 -10.70
C PHE A 156 -1.66 -8.36 -9.50
N ILE A 157 -2.73 -8.60 -8.75
CA ILE A 157 -3.00 -7.85 -7.51
C ILE A 157 -1.88 -8.02 -6.48
N ASN A 158 -1.33 -9.24 -6.34
CA ASN A 158 -0.28 -9.53 -5.37
C ASN A 158 1.12 -9.18 -5.89
N GLU A 159 1.39 -9.45 -7.16
CA GLU A 159 2.74 -9.31 -7.73
C GLU A 159 2.98 -7.96 -8.40
N GLY A 160 1.92 -7.33 -8.91
CA GLY A 160 1.95 -6.02 -9.55
C GLY A 160 1.52 -4.92 -8.58
N LEU A 161 0.30 -4.96 -8.06
CA LEU A 161 -0.23 -3.87 -7.22
C LEU A 161 0.35 -3.86 -5.79
N ALA A 162 0.59 -5.02 -5.21
CA ALA A 162 1.22 -5.16 -3.89
C ALA A 162 2.74 -5.46 -3.93
N GLY A 163 3.32 -5.47 -5.14
CA GLY A 163 4.71 -5.89 -5.34
C GLY A 163 5.72 -4.76 -5.32
N TYR A 164 5.28 -3.52 -5.55
CA TYR A 164 6.17 -2.40 -5.84
C TYR A 164 5.77 -1.14 -5.08
N TYR A 165 6.75 -0.55 -4.41
CA TYR A 165 6.63 0.75 -3.77
C TYR A 165 6.51 1.86 -4.82
N ILE A 166 5.68 2.86 -4.54
CA ILE A 166 5.54 4.03 -5.39
C ILE A 166 6.63 5.04 -5.08
N LEU A 167 7.20 5.63 -6.13
CA LEU A 167 8.26 6.64 -6.11
C LEU A 167 7.63 8.03 -6.35
N PRO A 168 8.06 9.06 -5.60
CA PRO A 168 7.67 10.43 -5.88
C PRO A 168 8.31 10.90 -7.19
N GLU A 169 7.51 11.17 -8.22
CA GLU A 169 8.02 11.59 -9.53
C GLU A 169 8.91 12.84 -9.40
N HIS A 170 8.49 13.81 -8.59
CA HIS A 170 9.19 15.08 -8.41
C HIS A 170 10.60 14.95 -7.84
N ILE A 171 10.90 13.85 -7.13
CA ILE A 171 12.22 13.54 -6.58
C ILE A 171 13.04 12.67 -7.55
N TRP A 172 12.38 11.76 -8.26
CA TRP A 172 13.04 10.69 -9.00
C TRP A 172 13.20 10.96 -10.50
N ARG A 173 12.46 11.92 -11.08
CA ARG A 173 12.46 12.19 -12.54
C ARG A 173 13.83 12.55 -13.12
N ASP A 174 14.72 13.11 -12.31
CA ASP A 174 16.06 13.52 -12.73
C ASP A 174 17.09 12.39 -12.55
N GLN A 175 16.69 11.24 -12.00
CA GLN A 175 17.54 10.07 -11.82
C GLN A 175 17.52 9.19 -13.07
N ALA A 176 18.69 8.72 -13.51
CA ALA A 176 18.77 7.77 -14.61
C ALA A 176 18.45 6.35 -14.13
N PRO A 177 17.41 5.66 -14.67
CA PRO A 177 16.96 4.33 -14.22
C PRO A 177 18.03 3.24 -14.32
N VAL A 178 18.99 3.40 -15.24
CA VAL A 178 20.10 2.48 -15.46
C VAL A 178 21.42 3.23 -15.24
N SER A 179 21.66 3.68 -14.02
CA SER A 179 22.92 4.33 -13.64
C SER A 179 23.51 3.70 -12.38
N GLY A 180 24.85 3.69 -12.28
CA GLY A 180 25.53 3.34 -11.04
C GLY A 180 25.22 4.34 -9.91
N GLU A 181 24.78 5.56 -10.25
CA GLU A 181 24.46 6.63 -9.30
C GLU A 181 23.20 6.32 -8.46
N LEU A 182 22.26 5.51 -8.98
CA LEU A 182 21.12 5.03 -8.19
C LEU A 182 21.52 4.26 -6.92
N SER A 183 22.69 3.62 -6.92
CA SER A 183 23.21 2.94 -5.72
C SER A 183 23.64 3.91 -4.61
N GLN A 184 23.82 5.19 -4.93
CA GLN A 184 24.21 6.23 -3.98
C GLN A 184 23.09 7.23 -3.71
N PHE A 185 21.95 7.08 -4.37
CA PHE A 185 20.82 7.97 -4.19
C PHE A 185 20.21 7.82 -2.79
N GLN A 186 19.98 8.95 -2.10
CA GLN A 186 19.45 9.00 -0.73
C GLN A 186 18.08 9.70 -0.67
N GLY A 187 17.35 9.80 -1.78
CA GLY A 187 16.05 10.47 -1.86
C GLY A 187 14.90 9.70 -1.21
N MET A 188 15.05 9.35 0.07
CA MET A 188 14.03 8.69 0.89
C MET A 188 12.92 9.68 1.29
N VAL A 189 12.06 9.99 0.33
CA VAL A 189 10.76 10.65 0.54
C VAL A 189 9.70 9.64 0.17
N GLY A 190 8.83 9.30 1.11
CA GLY A 190 7.78 8.29 0.90
C GLY A 190 6.42 8.72 1.44
N THR A 191 5.48 7.79 1.47
CA THR A 191 4.11 7.97 2.01
C THR A 191 3.87 7.19 3.30
N GLY A 192 4.83 6.37 3.70
CA GLY A 192 4.72 5.43 4.82
C GLY A 192 4.73 6.10 6.19
N ALA A 193 4.53 5.29 7.23
CA ALA A 193 4.40 5.77 8.59
C ALA A 193 5.67 6.42 9.17
N TYR A 194 6.85 6.10 8.63
CA TYR A 194 8.13 6.57 9.13
C TYR A 194 8.88 7.40 8.10
N ARG A 195 9.66 8.37 8.57
CA ARG A 195 10.55 9.20 7.76
C ARG A 195 11.99 8.84 8.10
N LEU A 196 12.86 8.77 7.10
CA LEU A 196 14.29 8.66 7.38
C LEU A 196 14.77 9.98 8.04
N ALA A 197 15.26 9.88 9.27
CA ALA A 197 15.82 11.03 9.99
C ALA A 197 17.32 11.20 9.71
N GLU A 198 18.08 10.11 9.78
CA GLU A 198 19.54 10.11 9.65
C GLU A 198 20.04 8.73 9.20
N ILE A 199 21.15 8.71 8.46
CA ILE A 199 21.97 7.51 8.20
C ILE A 199 23.36 7.82 8.72
N VAL A 200 23.87 6.99 9.65
CA VAL A 200 25.24 7.07 10.16
C VAL A 200 26.01 5.85 9.64
N PRO A 201 26.87 5.99 8.61
CA PRO A 201 27.56 4.85 8.02
C PRO A 201 28.45 4.12 9.03
N GLY A 202 28.30 2.79 9.11
CA GLY A 202 29.08 1.93 10.02
C GLY A 202 28.66 1.92 11.49
N GLU A 203 27.53 2.53 11.85
CA GLU A 203 26.88 2.42 13.18
C GLU A 203 25.61 1.57 13.15
#